data_AF-A0A1Q3W7I1-F1
#
_entry.id   AF-A0A1Q3W7I1-F1
#
_cell.length_a   1.000
_cell.length_b   1.000
_cell.length_c   1.000
_cell.angle_alpha   90.00
_cell.angle_beta   90.00
_cell.angle_gamma   90.00
#
_symmetry.space_group_name_H-M   'P 1'
#
loop_
_entity.id
_entity.type
_entity.pdbx_description
1 polymer ?
#
loop_
_entity_poly.entity_id
_entity_poly.type
_entity_poly.pdbx_seq_one_letter_code
_entity_poly.pdbx_strand_id
1 'polypeptide(L)' 'MNNLLDRITISSQVCDGQPVIRGMRITVKTILDYLAAGEATENILKAYPKLEKEDIQACLQFASRTLERRIYAFELAS' A
#
# COMPACT_ATOMS: atom_id res chain seq x y z
N MET A 1 8.76 11.50 16.08
CA MET A 1 7.55 11.34 15.25
C MET A 1 7.80 10.18 14.32
N ASN A 2 7.03 9.09 14.43
CA ASN A 2 7.18 7.95 13.53
C ASN A 2 6.57 8.33 12.18
N ASN A 3 7.39 8.37 11.12
CA ASN A 3 6.91 8.60 9.77
C ASN A 3 6.33 7.29 9.24
N LEU A 4 5.03 7.27 8.91
CA LEU A 4 4.37 6.06 8.42
C LEU A 4 5.02 5.54 7.13
N LEU A 5 5.59 6.41 6.29
CA LEU A 5 6.25 6.00 5.06
C LEU A 5 7.49 5.14 5.29
N ASP A 6 8.13 5.21 6.47
CA ASP A 6 9.28 4.37 6.79
C ASP A 6 8.89 2.88 6.88
N ARG A 7 7.58 2.58 6.94
CA ARG A 7 7.03 1.22 6.88
C ARG A 7 6.90 0.70 5.45
N ILE A 8 7.11 1.52 4.43
CA ILE A 8 7.09 1.10 3.03
C ILE A 8 8.51 1.05 2.50
N THR A 9 8.90 -0.11 1.98
CA THR A 9 10.21 -0.34 1.38
C THR A 9 10.07 -0.60 -0.11
N ILE A 10 11.01 -0.08 -0.91
CA ILE A 10 11.11 -0.35 -2.34
C ILE A 10 12.48 -0.95 -2.59
N SER A 11 12.55 -2.15 -3.15
CA SER A 11 13.79 -2.82 -3.50
C SER A 11 13.61 -3.56 -4.82
N SER A 12 14.54 -3.38 -5.76
CA SER A 12 14.53 -4.08 -7.06
C SER A 12 14.58 -5.60 -6.94
N GLN A 13 14.99 -6.12 -5.77
CA GLN A 13 15.07 -7.55 -5.48
C GLN A 13 13.76 -8.12 -4.92
N VAL A 14 12.77 -7.29 -4.60
CA VAL A 14 11.52 -7.69 -3.95
C VAL A 14 10.34 -7.28 -4.83
N CYS A 15 9.50 -8.25 -5.20
CA CYS A 15 8.28 -8.02 -5.99
C CYS A 15 8.52 -7.12 -7.22
N ASP A 16 9.61 -7.36 -7.96
CA ASP A 16 9.99 -6.61 -9.17
C ASP A 16 10.10 -5.08 -8.96
N GLY A 17 10.53 -4.65 -7.77
CA GLY A 17 10.67 -3.22 -7.45
C GLY A 17 9.37 -2.54 -7.02
N GLN A 18 8.31 -3.31 -6.76
CA GLN A 18 7.06 -2.76 -6.24
C GLN A 18 7.23 -2.29 -4.77
N PRO A 19 6.50 -1.24 -4.35
CA PRO A 19 6.43 -0.84 -2.95
C PRO A 19 5.81 -1.96 -2.11
N VAL A 20 6.53 -2.40 -1.08
CA VAL A 20 6.11 -3.45 -0.15
C VAL A 20 6.17 -2.97 1.30
N ILE A 21 5.39 -3.61 2.16
CA ILE A 21 5.42 -3.36 3.60
C ILE A 21 6.72 -3.89 4.20
N ARG A 22 7.31 -3.14 5.14
CA ARG A 22 8.62 -3.42 5.74
C ARG A 22 8.74 -4.85 6.27
N GLY A 23 9.77 -5.57 5.83
CA GLY A 23 10.01 -6.95 6.28
C GLY A 23 8.95 -7.96 5.82
N MET A 24 8.10 -7.58 4.86
CA MET A 24 7.06 -8.42 4.29
C MET A 24 7.19 -8.46 2.77
N ARG A 25 6.62 -9.51 2.16
CA ARG A 25 6.43 -9.61 0.70
C ARG A 25 4.99 -9.31 0.31
N ILE A 26 4.39 -8.32 0.97
CA ILE A 26 3.02 -7.85 0.72
C ILE A 26 3.14 -6.48 0.09
N THR A 27 2.58 -6.31 -1.11
CA THR A 27 2.68 -5.06 -1.85
C THR A 27 1.68 -4.04 -1.33
N VAL A 28 2.00 -2.76 -1.47
CA VAL A 28 1.05 -1.66 -1.19
C VAL A 28 -0.21 -1.84 -2.04
N LYS A 29 -0.04 -2.23 -3.32
CA LYS A 29 -1.17 -2.52 -4.22
C LYS A 29 -2.10 -3.59 -3.66
N THR A 30 -1.57 -4.69 -3.14
CA THR A 30 -2.38 -5.79 -2.56
C THR A 30 -3.29 -5.28 -1.44
N ILE A 31 -2.78 -4.44 -0.53
CA ILE A 31 -3.60 -3.86 0.54
C ILE A 31 -4.66 -2.91 -0.04
N LEU A 32 -4.29 -2.07 -1.00
CA LEU A 32 -5.24 -1.17 -1.66
C LEU A 32 -6.33 -1.93 -2.42
N ASP A 33 -6.01 -3.06 -3.06
CA ASP A 33 -6.98 -3.91 -3.77
C ASP A 33 -8.01 -4.50 -2.78
N TYR A 34 -7.58 -4.98 -1.61
CA TYR A 34 -8.50 -5.44 -0.56
C TYR A 34 -9.42 -4.31 -0.07
N LEU A 35 -8.86 -3.14 0.21
CA LEU A 35 -9.64 -1.99 0.65
C LEU A 35 -10.62 -1.51 -0.44
N ALA A 36 -10.20 -1.53 -1.71
CA ALA A 36 -11.06 -1.17 -2.85
C ALA A 36 -12.19 -2.19 -3.07
N ALA A 37 -11.96 -3.46 -2.74
CA ALA A 37 -12.99 -4.51 -2.74
C ALA A 37 -13.97 -4.39 -1.54
N GLY A 38 -13.76 -3.44 -0.63
CA GLY A 38 -14.60 -3.23 0.55
C GLY A 38 -14.23 -4.11 1.75
N GLU A 39 -13.06 -4.75 1.75
CA GLU A 39 -12.63 -5.60 2.85
C GLU A 39 -12.38 -4.77 4.12
N ALA A 40 -12.85 -5.27 5.27
CA ALA A 40 -12.64 -4.62 6.55
C ALA A 40 -11.17 -4.70 6.98
N THR A 41 -10.65 -3.62 7.56
CA THR A 41 -9.25 -3.55 8.03
C THR A 41 -8.94 -4.70 9.01
N GLU A 42 -9.88 -5.02 9.90
CA GLU A 42 -9.76 -6.08 10.89
C GLU A 42 -9.61 -7.46 10.25
N ASN A 43 -10.26 -7.68 9.10
CA ASN A 43 -10.14 -8.95 8.37
C ASN A 43 -8.79 -9.07 7.67
N ILE A 44 -8.28 -7.96 7.10
CA ILE A 44 -6.93 -7.91 6.54
C ILE A 44 -5.89 -8.22 7.62
N LEU A 45 -6.02 -7.62 8.81
CA LEU A 45 -5.11 -7.88 9.95
C LEU A 45 -5.21 -9.33 10.45
N LYS A 46 -6.40 -9.94 10.42
CA LYS A 46 -6.57 -11.38 10.73
C LYS A 46 -5.91 -12.27 9.69
N ALA A 47 -6.02 -11.94 8.41
CA ALA A 47 -5.41 -12.69 7.32
C ALA A 47 -3.87 -12.61 7.34
N TYR A 48 -3.33 -11.49 7.83
CA TYR A 48 -1.89 -11.26 7.96
C TYR A 48 -1.53 -10.85 9.40
N PRO A 49 -1.35 -11.81 10.34
CA PRO A 49 -1.14 -11.51 11.76
C PRO A 49 0.11 -10.69 12.10
N LYS A 50 1.02 -10.53 11.15
CA LYS A 50 2.23 -9.71 11.26
C LYS A 50 2.02 -8.26 10.83
N LEU A 51 0.87 -7.94 10.21
CA LEU A 51 0.52 -6.57 9.88
C LEU A 51 0.08 -5.82 11.12
N GLU A 52 0.51 -4.57 11.20
CA GLU A 52 0.00 -3.58 12.12
C GLU A 52 -0.99 -2.66 11.40
N LYS A 53 -1.90 -2.05 12.15
CA LYS A 53 -2.86 -1.07 11.60
C LYS A 53 -2.13 0.09 10.89
N GLU A 54 -1.00 0.48 11.43
CA GLU A 54 -0.15 1.54 10.89
C GLU A 54 0.50 1.17 9.55
N ASP A 55 0.66 -0.12 9.23
CA ASP A 55 1.16 -0.55 7.92
C ASP A 55 0.10 -0.31 6.83
N ILE A 56 -1.18 -0.51 7.16
CA ILE A 56 -2.31 -0.21 6.27
C ILE A 56 -2.44 1.31 6.09
N GLN A 57 -2.27 2.09 7.16
CA GLN A 57 -2.22 3.55 7.07
C GLN A 57 -1.03 4.04 6.22
N ALA A 58 0.13 3.39 6.33
CA ALA A 58 1.29 3.69 5.51
C ALA A 58 1.02 3.42 4.03
N CYS A 59 0.31 2.34 3.69
CA CYS A 59 -0.11 2.05 2.31
C CYS A 59 -0.99 3.17 1.74
N LEU A 60 -1.98 3.64 2.50
CA LEU A 60 -2.87 4.74 2.10
C LEU A 60 -2.11 6.06 1.93
N GLN A 61 -1.21 6.40 2.87
CA GLN A 61 -0.41 7.61 2.78
C GLN A 61 0.57 7.57 1.60
N PHE A 62 1.19 6.41 1.35
CA PHE A 62 2.06 6.20 0.20
C PHE A 62 1.28 6.41 -1.11
N ALA A 63 0.07 5.84 -1.21
CA ALA A 63 -0.79 6.03 -2.38
C ALA A 63 -1.10 7.52 -2.59
N SER A 64 -1.62 8.20 -1.56
CA SER A 64 -1.95 9.64 -1.61
C SER A 64 -0.77 10.50 -2.10
N ARG A 65 0.43 10.30 -1.54
CA ARG A 65 1.63 11.05 -1.96
C ARG A 65 2.15 10.68 -3.35
N THR A 66 1.88 9.47 -3.82
CA THR A 66 2.25 9.06 -5.18
C THR A 66 1.38 9.80 -6.21
N LEU A 67 0.10 10.02 -5.89
CA LEU A 67 -0.81 10.81 -6.71
C LEU A 67 -0.42 12.29 -6.79
N GLU A 68 0.24 12.84 -5.75
CA GLU A 68 0.76 14.22 -5.78
C GLU A 68 1.86 14.41 -6.86
N ARG A 69 2.56 13.34 -7.26
CA ARG A 69 3.58 13.36 -8.33
C ARG A 69 2.96 13.02 -9.69
N ARG A 70 2.27 14.00 -10.30
CA ARG A 70 1.82 14.13 -11.71
C ARG A 70 0.35 13.79 -12.07
N ILE A 71 -0.07 14.57 -13.07
CA ILE A 71 -1.39 14.82 -13.67
C ILE A 71 -1.95 13.62 -14.43
N TYR A 72 -3.24 13.34 -14.23
CA TYR A 72 -3.99 12.39 -15.04
C TYR A 72 -4.64 13.08 -16.24
N ALA A 73 -4.31 12.64 -17.45
CA ALA A 73 -5.22 12.71 -18.59
C ALA A 73 -6.02 11.41 -18.60
N PHE A 74 -7.29 11.49 -18.22
CA PHE A 74 -8.22 10.38 -18.36
C PHE A 74 -8.84 10.46 -19.76
N GLU A 75 -8.44 9.59 -20.68
CA GLU A 75 -9.37 9.19 -21.74
C GLU A 75 -10.25 8.09 -21.15
N LEU A 76 -11.47 8.48 -20.76
CA LEU A 76 -12.52 7.52 -20.48
C LEU A 76 -12.87 6.85 -21.82
N ALA A 77 -12.25 5.70 -22.09
CA ALA A 77 -12.72 4.82 -23.15
C ALA A 77 -14.16 4.42 -22.82
N SER A 78 -15.05 4.81 -23.71
CA SER A 78 -16.50 4.61 -23.65
C SER A 78 -16.90 3.15 -23.77
#